data_AF-A0A0P9CL16-F1
#
_entry.id   AF-A0A0P9CL16-F1
#
_cell.length_a   1.000
_cell.length_b   1.000
_cell.length_c   1.000
_cell.angle_alpha   90.00
_cell.angle_beta   90.00
_cell.angle_gamma   90.00
#
_symmetry.space_group_name_H-M   'P 1'
#
loop_
_entity.id
_entity.type
_entity.pdbx_description
1 polymer ?
#
loop_
_entity_poly.entity_id
_entity_poly.type
_entity_poly.pdbx_seq_one_letter_code
_entity_poly.pdbx_strand_id
1 'polypeptide(L)'
;MADDYRPALADYFDQLEEKYADGNGDFSFDALSDEELLEVERLGRHAIYEDPQVTAQEKINLKPLLMLVEKQREKRGLPAPDA
;
A
#
# COMPACT_ATOMS: atom_id res chain seq x y z
N MET A 1 -14.86 -15.34 14.36
CA MET A 1 -15.56 -14.23 13.69
C MET A 1 -14.52 -13.17 13.37
N ALA A 2 -13.87 -13.34 12.23
CA ALA A 2 -13.11 -12.32 11.53
C ALA A 2 -13.32 -12.52 10.01
N ASP A 3 -14.51 -12.98 9.62
CA ASP A 3 -14.75 -13.50 8.27
C ASP A 3 -14.94 -12.40 7.21
N ASP A 4 -15.01 -11.13 7.60
CA ASP A 4 -15.21 -10.00 6.68
C ASP A 4 -14.26 -8.80 6.92
N TYR A 5 -13.25 -8.94 7.78
CA TYR A 5 -12.34 -7.81 8.02
C TYR A 5 -11.40 -7.62 6.81
N ARG A 6 -11.53 -6.48 6.13
CA ARG A 6 -10.58 -5.99 5.12
C ARG A 6 -9.93 -4.70 5.63
N PRO A 7 -8.59 -4.61 5.65
CA PRO A 7 -7.92 -3.36 5.97
C PRO A 7 -8.21 -2.32 4.88
N ALA A 8 -8.26 -1.04 5.23
CA ALA A 8 -8.48 0.06 4.28
C ALA A 8 -7.46 0.06 3.12
N LEU A 9 -6.25 -0.50 3.36
CA LEU A 9 -5.27 -0.74 2.32
C LEU A 9 -5.82 -1.62 1.19
N ALA A 10 -6.55 -2.69 1.50
CA ALA A 10 -7.09 -3.61 0.51
C ALA A 10 -8.13 -2.92 -0.38
N ASP A 11 -9.06 -2.15 0.20
CA ASP A 11 -10.05 -1.40 -0.57
C ASP A 11 -9.42 -0.31 -1.45
N TYR A 12 -8.29 0.26 -1.01
CA TYR A 12 -7.55 1.22 -1.81
C TYR A 12 -6.79 0.56 -2.97
N PHE A 13 -6.24 -0.63 -2.77
CA PHE A 13 -5.66 -1.42 -3.85
C PHE A 13 -6.69 -1.77 -4.91
N ASP A 14 -7.91 -2.17 -4.52
CA ASP A 14 -9.00 -2.44 -5.47
C ASP A 14 -9.29 -1.20 -6.36
N GLN A 15 -9.25 0.01 -5.79
CA GLN A 15 -9.44 1.26 -6.55
C GLN A 15 -8.28 1.54 -7.52
N LEU A 16 -7.05 1.24 -7.10
CA LEU A 16 -5.87 1.40 -7.95
C LEU A 16 -5.86 0.37 -9.08
N GLU A 17 -6.28 -0.86 -8.81
CA GLU A 17 -6.47 -1.89 -9.82
C GLU A 17 -7.52 -1.45 -10.84
N GLU A 18 -8.69 -0.97 -10.41
CA GLU A 18 -9.72 -0.46 -11.33
C GLU A 18 -9.19 0.68 -12.24
N LYS A 19 -8.30 1.51 -11.71
CA LYS A 19 -7.77 2.68 -12.42
C LYS A 19 -6.59 2.37 -13.35
N TYR A 20 -5.68 1.51 -12.92
CA TYR A 20 -4.36 1.34 -13.53
C TYR A 20 -4.04 -0.10 -13.94
N ALA A 21 -4.84 -1.09 -13.54
CA ALA A 21 -4.55 -2.47 -13.91
C ALA A 21 -4.61 -2.64 -15.44
N ASP A 22 -3.67 -3.43 -15.93
CA ASP A 22 -3.67 -3.89 -17.31
C ASP A 22 -4.70 -5.03 -17.51
N GLY A 23 -4.73 -5.59 -18.72
CA GLY A 23 -5.63 -6.71 -19.04
C GLY A 23 -5.42 -7.99 -18.22
N ASN A 24 -4.37 -8.07 -17.40
CA ASN A 24 -4.09 -9.18 -16.49
C ASN A 24 -4.44 -8.87 -15.03
N GLY A 25 -4.91 -7.66 -14.72
CA GLY A 25 -5.19 -7.23 -13.35
C GLY A 25 -3.98 -6.67 -12.61
N ASP A 26 -2.83 -6.52 -13.28
CA ASP A 26 -1.60 -6.02 -12.65
C ASP A 26 -1.44 -4.52 -12.91
N PHE A 27 -1.03 -3.75 -11.89
CA PHE A 27 -0.61 -2.37 -12.05
C PHE A 27 0.79 -2.12 -11.48
N SER A 28 1.49 -1.13 -12.04
CA SER A 28 2.82 -0.72 -11.56
C SER A 28 2.73 0.49 -10.64
N PHE A 29 3.55 0.50 -9.58
CA PHE A 29 3.76 1.66 -8.73
C PHE A 29 4.34 2.86 -9.48
N ASP A 30 4.95 2.66 -10.66
CA ASP A 30 5.38 3.76 -11.52
C ASP A 30 4.21 4.54 -12.12
N ALA A 31 3.02 3.94 -12.24
CA ALA A 31 1.83 4.58 -12.77
C ALA A 31 1.09 5.47 -11.75
N LEU A 32 1.34 5.24 -10.45
CA LEU A 32 0.71 5.99 -9.38
C LEU A 32 1.14 7.46 -9.39
N SER A 33 0.23 8.37 -9.09
CA SER A 33 0.59 9.74 -8.73
C SER A 33 1.38 9.77 -7.41
N ASP A 34 2.02 10.89 -7.11
CA ASP A 34 2.73 11.05 -5.84
C ASP A 34 1.75 10.95 -4.67
N GLU A 35 0.59 11.59 -4.74
CA GLU A 35 -0.46 11.51 -3.72
C GLU A 35 -0.93 10.07 -3.50
N GLU A 36 -1.12 9.32 -4.59
CA GLU A 36 -1.57 7.93 -4.49
C GLU A 36 -0.51 7.03 -3.86
N LEU A 37 0.76 7.23 -4.22
CA LEU A 37 1.89 6.50 -3.64
C LEU A 37 2.03 6.80 -2.13
N LEU A 38 1.86 8.07 -1.73
CA LEU A 38 1.87 8.47 -0.33
C LEU A 38 0.71 7.84 0.46
N GLU A 39 -0.46 7.74 -0.15
CA GLU A 39 -1.63 7.12 0.47
C GLU A 39 -1.45 5.60 0.64
N VAL A 40 -0.87 4.91 -0.35
CA VAL A 40 -0.48 3.49 -0.19
C VAL A 40 0.47 3.32 1.00
N GLU A 41 1.46 4.21 1.15
CA GLU A 41 2.37 4.13 2.30
C GLU A 41 1.65 4.32 3.63
N ARG A 42 0.79 5.34 3.71
CA ARG A 42 0.05 5.68 4.94
C ARG A 42 -0.82 4.51 5.38
N LEU A 43 -1.60 3.94 4.45
CA LEU A 43 -2.45 2.80 4.71
C LEU A 43 -1.64 1.53 5.01
N GLY A 44 -0.52 1.33 4.33
CA GLY A 44 0.42 0.23 4.59
C GLY A 44 1.01 0.27 6.00
N ARG A 45 1.47 1.45 6.44
CA ARG A 45 1.99 1.66 7.79
C ARG A 45 0.92 1.42 8.85
N HIS A 46 -0.28 1.96 8.65
CA HIS A 46 -1.40 1.73 9.56
C HIS A 46 -1.72 0.23 9.68
N ALA A 47 -1.86 -0.49 8.56
CA ALA A 47 -2.11 -1.94 8.57
C ALA A 47 -1.02 -2.74 9.30
N ILE A 48 0.25 -2.35 9.16
CA ILE A 48 1.38 -3.07 9.76
C ILE A 48 1.54 -2.76 11.25
N TYR A 49 1.51 -1.48 11.63
CA TYR A 49 1.96 -1.04 12.95
C TYR A 49 0.81 -0.72 13.91
N GLU A 50 -0.35 -0.32 13.39
CA GLU A 50 -1.43 0.24 14.20
C GLU A 50 -2.65 -0.68 14.24
N ASP A 51 -2.94 -1.41 13.15
CA ASP A 51 -4.16 -2.18 13.04
C ASP A 51 -4.08 -3.50 13.85
N PRO A 52 -4.91 -3.70 14.89
CA PRO A 52 -4.91 -4.91 15.69
C PRO A 52 -5.63 -6.09 15.01
N GLN A 53 -6.42 -5.85 13.97
CA GLN A 53 -7.18 -6.88 13.26
C GLN A 53 -6.35 -7.55 12.15
N VAL A 54 -5.31 -6.87 11.64
CA VAL A 54 -4.33 -7.47 10.74
C VAL A 54 -3.44 -8.44 11.52
N THR A 55 -3.40 -9.70 11.09
CA THR A 55 -2.64 -10.74 11.77
C THR A 55 -1.13 -10.54 11.64
N ALA A 56 -0.36 -11.13 12.55
CA ALA A 56 1.11 -11.05 12.50
C ALA A 56 1.71 -11.54 11.17
N GLN A 57 1.12 -12.57 10.56
CA GLN A 57 1.59 -13.08 9.27
C GLN A 57 1.28 -12.10 8.12
N GLU A 58 0.07 -11.51 8.09
CA GLU A 58 -0.27 -10.48 7.11
C GLU A 58 0.63 -9.26 7.24
N LYS A 59 0.93 -8.83 8.47
CA LYS A 59 1.90 -7.76 8.72
C LYS A 59 3.27 -8.06 8.14
N ILE A 60 3.75 -9.30 8.27
CA ILE A 60 5.02 -9.73 7.66
C ILE A 60 4.93 -9.68 6.13
N ASN A 61 3.83 -10.15 5.56
CA ASN A 61 3.60 -10.16 4.10
C ASN A 61 3.49 -8.74 3.51
N LEU A 62 3.03 -7.76 4.31
CA LEU A 62 2.92 -6.37 3.90
C LEU A 62 4.23 -5.59 4.02
N LYS A 63 5.23 -6.04 4.79
CA LYS A 63 6.52 -5.32 4.92
C LYS A 63 7.23 -5.04 3.57
N PRO A 64 7.30 -5.98 2.61
CA PRO A 64 7.88 -5.71 1.30
C PRO A 64 7.20 -4.57 0.53
N LEU A 65 5.90 -4.33 0.74
CA LEU A 65 5.18 -3.22 0.12
C LEU A 65 5.80 -1.88 0.53
N LEU A 66 6.08 -1.68 1.82
CA LEU A 66 6.69 -0.43 2.30
C LEU A 66 8.08 -0.21 1.69
N MET A 67 8.87 -1.27 1.51
CA MET A 67 10.17 -1.16 0.82
C MET A 67 10.03 -0.76 -0.66
N LEU A 68 8.98 -1.22 -1.35
CA LEU A 68 8.72 -0.84 -2.74
C LEU A 68 8.30 0.63 -2.84
N VAL A 69 7.43 1.07 -1.93
CA VAL A 69 6.98 2.45 -1.86
C VAL A 69 8.14 3.40 -1.54
N GLU A 70 8.99 3.04 -0.59
CA GLU A 70 10.21 3.80 -0.24
C GLU A 70 11.13 3.99 -1.47
N LYS A 71 11.43 2.91 -2.20
CA LYS A 71 12.22 3.00 -3.44
C LYS A 71 11.59 3.93 -4.48
N GLN A 72 10.26 3.92 -4.60
CA GLN A 72 9.56 4.80 -5.52
C GLN A 72 9.58 6.26 -5.07
N ARG A 73 9.49 6.53 -3.75
CA ARG A 73 9.67 7.87 -3.19
C ARG A 73 11.07 8.41 -3.46
N GLU A 74 12.11 7.60 -3.20
CA GLU A 74 13.51 7.97 -3.46
C GLU A 74 13.73 8.32 -4.93
N LYS A 75 13.20 7.51 -5.85
CA LYS A 75 13.27 7.74 -7.30
C LYS A 75 12.61 9.07 -7.71
N ARG A 76 11.53 9.46 -7.03
CA ARG A 76 10.74 10.67 -7.31
C ARG A 76 11.24 11.91 -6.53
N GLY A 77 12.20 11.75 -5.62
CA GLY A 77 12.68 12.84 -4.76
C GLY A 77 11.66 13.31 -3.73
N LEU A 78 10.70 12.45 -3.36
CA LEU A 78 9.72 12.76 -2.32
C LEU A 78 10.39 12.76 -0.93
N PRO A 79 9.91 13.57 0.02
CA PRO A 79 10.47 13.63 1.38
C PRO A 79 10.39 12.26 2.08
N ALA A 80 11.01 12.10 3.24
CA ALA A 80 10.74 10.92 4.08
C ALA A 80 9.32 11.02 4.68
N PRO A 81 8.68 9.89 5.02
CA PRO A 81 7.33 9.86 5.60
C PRO A 81 7.17 10.52 6.99
N ASP A 82 8.23 11.08 7.58
CA ASP A 82 8.22 11.79 8.87
C ASP A 82 9.25 12.94 8.90
N ALA A 83 9.38 13.70 7.80
CA ALA A 83 10.23 14.90 7.73
C ALA A 83 9.49 16.19 8.11
#